data_AF-A0A923LGY9-F1
#
_entry.id   AF-A0A923LGY9-F1
#
_cell.length_a   1.000
_cell.length_b   1.000
_cell.length_c   1.000
_cell.angle_alpha   90.00
_cell.angle_beta   90.00
_cell.angle_gamma   90.00
#
_symmetry.space_group_name_H-M   'P 1'
#
loop_
_entity.id
_entity.type
_entity.pdbx_description
1 polymer ?
#
loop_
_entity_poly.entity_id
_entity_poly.type
_entity_poly.pdbx_seq_one_letter_code
_entity_poly.pdbx_strand_id
1 'polypeptide(L)'
;MSILKSNNGKELIVSCDCGCDDGVHIRIEKDCYEGLPDDTDTYAYVTCIGANWYRDQDEKVHSIIWKKLKKIWAIIRNKDFYYSEVCMTKEDFDIFKEYINSIE
;
A
#
# COMPACT_ATOMS: atom_id res chain seq x y z
N MET A 1 8.59 1.66 15.21
CA MET A 1 7.51 1.96 14.27
C MET A 1 7.66 3.42 13.93
N SER A 2 7.73 3.78 12.65
CA SER A 2 7.84 5.17 12.22
C SER A 2 6.49 5.65 11.72
N ILE A 3 6.02 6.80 12.20
CA ILE A 3 4.76 7.41 11.79
C ILE A 3 5.08 8.76 11.14
N LEU A 4 4.82 8.87 9.85
CA LEU A 4 5.09 10.02 9.01
C LEU A 4 3.76 10.57 8.52
N LYS A 5 3.37 11.75 9.02
CA LYS A 5 2.12 12.43 8.65
C LYS A 5 2.44 13.68 7.83
N SER A 6 1.78 13.83 6.69
CA SER A 6 1.89 15.05 5.88
C SER A 6 1.31 16.26 6.62
N ASN A 7 1.93 17.43 6.51
CA ASN A 7 1.49 18.68 7.15
C ASN A 7 0.04 19.04 6.78
N ASN A 8 -0.41 18.65 5.58
CA ASN A 8 -1.76 18.89 5.09
C ASN A 8 -2.80 17.90 5.66
N GLY A 9 -2.37 16.90 6.44
CA GLY A 9 -3.23 15.88 7.04
C GLY A 9 -3.87 14.88 6.08
N LYS A 10 -3.61 15.00 4.76
CA LYS A 10 -4.16 14.11 3.71
C LYS A 10 -3.44 12.76 3.58
N GLU A 11 -2.21 12.64 4.07
CA GLU A 11 -1.37 11.44 3.90
C GLU A 11 -0.74 11.01 5.23
N LEU A 12 -0.71 9.70 5.46
CA LEU A 12 -0.15 9.04 6.63
C LEU A 12 0.59 7.77 6.20
N ILE A 13 1.89 7.69 6.48
CA ILE A 13 2.72 6.49 6.28
C ILE A 13 3.11 5.93 7.64
N VAL A 14 2.87 4.65 7.87
CA VAL A 14 3.29 3.91 9.06
C VAL A 14 4.19 2.74 8.62
N SER A 15 5.37 2.58 9.21
CA SER A 15 6.28 1.45 8.93
C SER A 15 6.78 0.74 10.19
N CYS A 16 7.17 -0.53 10.04
CA CYS A 16 7.72 -1.33 11.16
C CYS A 16 9.04 -0.75 11.69
N ASP A 17 9.32 -0.97 12.98
CA ASP A 17 10.69 -0.89 13.54
C ASP A 17 11.55 -2.10 13.18
N CYS A 18 10.93 -3.25 12.94
CA CYS A 18 11.57 -4.55 12.76
C CYS A 18 12.49 -4.70 11.54
N GLY A 19 12.76 -3.62 10.79
CA GLY A 19 13.66 -3.64 9.63
C GLY A 19 13.16 -4.53 8.49
N CYS A 20 11.85 -4.76 8.39
CA CYS A 20 11.25 -5.49 7.28
C CYS A 20 10.99 -4.60 6.06
N ASP A 21 10.95 -3.28 6.25
CA ASP A 21 10.46 -2.25 5.33
C ASP A 21 8.98 -2.39 4.90
N ASP A 22 8.20 -3.22 5.62
CA ASP A 22 6.74 -3.26 5.51
C ASP A 22 6.09 -2.04 6.18
N GLY A 23 4.94 -1.65 5.66
CA GLY A 23 4.15 -0.53 6.18
C GLY A 23 2.78 -0.38 5.52
N VAL A 24 2.04 0.62 5.97
CA VAL A 24 0.74 1.02 5.40
C VAL A 24 0.82 2.51 5.07
N HIS A 25 0.47 2.86 3.83
CA HIS A 25 0.27 4.23 3.40
C HIS A 25 -1.22 4.47 3.21
N ILE A 26 -1.76 5.47 3.91
CA ILE A 26 -3.15 5.91 3.83
C ILE A 26 -3.18 7.33 3.27
N ARG A 27 -3.90 7.52 2.16
CA ARG A 27 -4.14 8.82 1.52
C ARG A 27 -5.63 9.08 1.45
N ILE A 28 -6.06 10.27 1.89
CA ILE A 28 -7.47 10.68 1.94
C ILE A 28 -7.68 11.85 0.97
N GLU A 29 -8.44 11.61 -0.08
CA GLU A 29 -8.80 12.60 -1.10
C GLU A 29 -10.21 13.12 -0.81
N LYS A 30 -10.25 14.23 -0.04
CA LYS A 30 -11.51 14.89 0.34
C LYS A 30 -12.15 15.71 -0.77
N ASP A 31 -11.40 15.96 -1.82
CA ASP A 31 -11.74 16.82 -2.94
C ASP A 31 -11.49 15.98 -4.19
N CYS A 32 -12.55 15.70 -4.96
CA CYS A 32 -12.48 14.83 -6.14
C CYS A 32 -11.47 15.39 -7.15
N TYR A 33 -10.63 14.54 -7.73
CA TYR A 33 -9.54 15.00 -8.59
C TYR A 33 -10.09 15.57 -9.90
N GLU A 34 -9.90 16.88 -10.14
CA GLU A 34 -10.33 17.58 -11.36
C GLU A 34 -9.70 16.92 -12.62
N GLY A 35 -10.45 16.03 -13.27
CA GLY A 35 -10.00 15.28 -14.45
C GLY A 35 -10.23 13.77 -14.44
N LEU A 36 -10.67 13.16 -13.34
CA LEU A 36 -11.31 11.84 -13.39
C LEU A 36 -12.80 11.96 -13.77
N PRO A 37 -13.43 10.91 -14.35
CA PRO A 37 -14.88 10.89 -14.54
C PRO A 37 -15.61 10.81 -13.20
N ASP A 38 -16.74 11.49 -13.09
CA ASP A 38 -17.53 11.63 -11.85
C ASP A 38 -18.03 10.30 -11.25
N ASP A 39 -18.05 9.21 -12.02
CA ASP A 39 -18.50 7.87 -11.61
C ASP A 39 -17.55 7.13 -10.63
N THR A 40 -16.62 7.82 -9.98
CA THR A 40 -15.64 7.21 -9.05
C THR A 40 -15.58 7.91 -7.68
N ASP A 41 -16.49 7.54 -6.78
CA ASP A 41 -16.61 8.02 -5.37
C ASP A 41 -15.42 7.65 -4.44
N THR A 42 -14.20 7.53 -4.96
CA THR A 42 -13.02 7.08 -4.21
C THR A 42 -12.54 8.17 -3.25
N TYR A 43 -12.73 7.95 -1.94
CA TYR A 43 -12.43 8.91 -0.88
C TYR A 43 -11.08 8.64 -0.19
N ALA A 44 -10.67 7.38 -0.14
CA ALA A 44 -9.42 6.98 0.48
C ALA A 44 -8.73 5.83 -0.27
N TYR A 45 -7.40 5.88 -0.27
CA TYR A 45 -6.52 4.85 -0.79
C TYR A 45 -5.70 4.28 0.37
N VAL A 46 -5.71 2.96 0.54
CA VAL A 46 -4.86 2.24 1.49
C VAL A 46 -3.90 1.34 0.71
N THR A 47 -2.65 1.78 0.56
CA THR A 47 -1.58 1.04 -0.11
C THR A 47 -0.79 0.24 0.91
N CYS A 48 -0.87 -1.09 0.85
CA CYS A 48 -0.04 -1.97 1.66
C CYS A 48 1.38 -2.05 1.08
N ILE A 49 2.36 -1.51 1.80
CA ILE A 49 3.78 -1.58 1.45
C ILE A 49 4.31 -2.91 2.00
N GLY A 50 4.60 -3.85 1.11
CA GLY A 50 5.18 -5.15 1.45
C GLY A 50 6.57 -5.33 0.86
N ALA A 51 7.60 -5.35 1.70
CA ALA A 51 8.97 -5.57 1.29
C ALA A 51 9.33 -7.07 1.33
N ASN A 52 10.26 -7.47 0.46
CA ASN A 52 10.57 -8.90 0.28
C ASN A 52 11.59 -9.43 1.31
N TRP A 53 12.01 -8.59 2.27
CA TRP A 53 13.20 -8.81 3.10
C TRP A 53 13.11 -10.08 3.95
N TYR A 54 12.08 -10.23 4.79
CA TYR A 54 11.92 -11.43 5.62
C TYR A 54 11.47 -12.66 4.81
N ARG A 55 10.74 -12.48 3.69
CA ARG A 55 10.23 -13.61 2.90
C ARG A 55 11.31 -14.38 2.14
N ASP A 56 12.37 -13.71 1.69
CA ASP A 56 13.43 -14.32 0.87
C ASP A 56 14.70 -14.66 1.69
N GLN A 57 14.69 -14.54 3.02
CA GLN A 57 15.87 -14.76 3.89
C GLN A 57 16.37 -16.22 3.96
N ASP A 58 15.48 -17.21 4.00
CA ASP A 58 15.84 -18.64 4.10
C ASP A 58 16.38 -19.24 2.79
N GLU A 59 16.43 -18.47 1.70
CA GLU A 59 16.82 -19.01 0.40
C GLU A 59 18.30 -18.87 0.06
N LYS A 60 18.85 -19.94 -0.53
CA LYS A 60 20.20 -19.95 -1.11
C LYS A 60 20.30 -18.82 -2.15
N VAL A 61 21.38 -18.02 -2.08
CA VAL A 61 21.63 -16.82 -2.91
C VAL A 61 21.31 -17.02 -4.40
N HIS A 62 21.64 -18.18 -4.98
CA HIS A 62 21.34 -18.51 -6.39
C HIS A 62 19.83 -18.56 -6.69
N SER A 63 18.98 -18.99 -5.76
CA SER A 63 17.52 -18.97 -5.87
C SER A 63 17.00 -17.52 -5.88
N ILE A 64 17.48 -16.68 -4.98
CA ILE A 64 17.12 -15.25 -4.89
C ILE A 64 17.45 -14.53 -6.21
N ILE A 65 18.63 -14.78 -6.79
CA ILE A 65 19.02 -14.24 -8.10
C ILE A 65 18.07 -14.73 -9.20
N TRP A 66 17.77 -16.03 -9.26
CA TRP A 66 16.83 -16.59 -10.23
C TRP A 66 15.39 -16.07 -10.08
N LYS A 67 14.91 -15.85 -8.85
CA LYS A 67 13.62 -15.19 -8.58
C LYS A 67 13.61 -13.76 -9.10
N LYS A 68 14.67 -12.98 -8.86
CA LYS A 68 14.79 -11.60 -9.36
C LYS A 68 14.82 -11.56 -10.89
N LEU A 69 15.57 -12.44 -11.55
CA LEU A 69 15.56 -12.58 -13.01
C LEU A 69 14.18 -12.98 -13.57
N LYS A 70 13.46 -13.89 -12.89
CA LYS A 70 12.08 -14.26 -13.26
C LYS A 70 11.10 -13.09 -13.10
N LYS A 71 11.22 -12.27 -12.04
CA LYS A 71 10.43 -11.03 -11.88
C LYS A 71 10.70 -10.05 -13.04
N ILE A 72 11.96 -9.75 -13.34
CA ILE A 72 12.34 -8.88 -14.47
C ILE A 72 11.76 -9.39 -15.81
N TRP A 73 11.81 -10.70 -16.06
CA TRP A 73 11.21 -11.29 -17.27
C TRP A 73 9.67 -11.37 -17.26
N ALA A 74 9.01 -11.22 -16.10
CA ALA A 74 7.56 -11.06 -16.01
C ALA A 74 7.14 -9.62 -16.33
N ILE A 75 7.86 -8.63 -15.78
CA ILE A 75 7.68 -7.19 -16.05
C ILE A 75 7.80 -6.91 -17.57
N ILE A 76 8.88 -7.36 -18.20
CA ILE A 76 9.13 -7.20 -19.66
C ILE A 76 7.99 -7.81 -20.51
N ARG A 77 7.25 -8.78 -19.97
CA ARG A 77 6.17 -9.49 -20.68
C ARG A 77 4.78 -9.08 -20.18
N ASN A 78 4.69 -7.90 -19.56
CA ASN A 78 3.49 -7.26 -19.01
C ASN A 78 2.65 -8.18 -18.10
N LYS A 79 3.32 -8.98 -17.27
CA LYS A 79 2.73 -9.82 -16.21
C LYS A 79 3.24 -9.38 -14.84
N ASP A 80 3.22 -8.07 -14.61
CA ASP A 80 3.67 -7.50 -13.34
C ASP A 80 2.60 -7.63 -12.25
N PHE A 81 3.01 -7.47 -10.99
CA PHE A 81 2.13 -7.50 -9.84
C PHE A 81 1.70 -6.07 -9.51
N TYR A 82 0.39 -5.78 -9.62
CA TYR A 82 -0.18 -4.55 -9.07
C TYR A 82 0.04 -4.51 -7.56
N TYR A 83 0.32 -3.32 -7.03
CA TYR A 83 0.23 -3.08 -5.58
C TYR A 83 -1.20 -3.36 -5.12
N SER A 84 -1.35 -3.96 -3.94
CA SER A 84 -2.64 -4.17 -3.31
C SER A 84 -3.10 -2.85 -2.67
N GLU A 85 -3.63 -1.98 -3.52
CA GLU A 85 -4.25 -0.72 -3.11
C GLU A 85 -5.75 -0.96 -2.90
N VAL A 86 -6.23 -0.67 -1.70
CA VAL A 86 -7.67 -0.70 -1.39
C VAL A 86 -8.21 0.71 -1.58
N CYS A 87 -8.90 0.91 -2.69
CA CYS A 87 -9.75 2.08 -2.91
C CYS A 87 -11.03 1.91 -2.07
N MET A 88 -11.35 2.89 -1.24
CA MET A 88 -12.55 2.94 -0.41
C MET A 88 -13.44 4.10 -0.85
N THR A 89 -14.75 3.87 -0.93
CA THR A 89 -15.70 4.99 -1.01
C THR A 89 -15.73 5.74 0.32
N LYS A 90 -16.42 6.88 0.36
CA LYS A 90 -16.64 7.60 1.62
C LYS A 90 -17.42 6.75 2.64
N GLU A 91 -18.41 5.97 2.18
CA GLU A 91 -19.21 5.11 3.06
C GLU A 91 -18.37 3.95 3.63
N ASP A 92 -17.57 3.29 2.78
CA ASP A 92 -16.61 2.26 3.23
C ASP A 92 -15.61 2.83 4.24
N PHE A 93 -15.12 4.05 4.01
CA PHE A 93 -14.14 4.69 4.88
C PHE A 93 -14.74 5.08 6.24
N ASP A 94 -15.98 5.57 6.28
CA ASP A 94 -16.64 5.86 7.56
C ASP A 94 -16.94 4.56 8.34
N ILE A 95 -17.31 3.46 7.68
CA ILE A 95 -17.43 2.11 8.31
C ILE A 95 -16.06 1.62 8.85
N PHE A 96 -14.99 1.74 8.06
CA PHE A 96 -13.63 1.37 8.45
C PHE A 96 -13.13 2.18 9.65
N LYS A 97 -13.49 3.47 9.70
CA LYS A 97 -13.20 4.39 10.80
C LYS A 97 -14.02 4.07 12.06
N GLU A 98 -15.31 3.73 11.93
CA GLU A 98 -16.11 3.23 13.06
C GLU A 98 -15.51 1.95 13.65
N TYR A 99 -15.11 1.00 12.79
CA TYR A 99 -14.44 -0.23 13.23
C TYR A 99 -13.14 0.05 13.99
N ILE A 100 -12.25 0.91 13.47
CA ILE A 100 -11.00 1.26 14.16
C ILE A 100 -11.28 1.93 15.52
N ASN A 101 -12.21 2.88 15.58
CA ASN A 101 -12.55 3.58 16.82
C ASN A 101 -13.29 2.68 17.83
N SER A 102 -13.81 1.52 17.42
CA SER A 102 -14.43 0.52 18.33
C SER A 102 -13.42 -0.38 19.07
N ILE A 103 -12.12 -0.18 18.81
CA ILE A 103 -11.01 -0.91 19.47
C ILE A 103 -10.46 -0.10 20.66
N GLU A 104 -10.94 1.13 20.87
CA GLU A 104 -10.58 2.07 21.95
C GLU A 104 -11.59 2.04 23.11
#